data_AF-A0A9D5AQ85-F1
#
_entry.id   AF-A0A9D5AQ85-F1
#
_cell.length_a   1.000
_cell.length_b   1.000
_cell.length_c   1.000
_cell.angle_alpha   90.00
_cell.angle_beta   90.00
_cell.angle_gamma   90.00
#
_symmetry.space_group_name_H-M   'P 1'
#
loop_
_entity.id
_entity.type
_entity.pdbx_description
1 polymer ?
#
loop_
_entity_poly.entity_id
_entity_poly.type
_entity_poly.pdbx_seq_one_letter_code
_entity_poly.pdbx_strand_id
1 'polypeptide(L)'
;MKKHAVAPFAKKKRKRSCSISQFSDLKTLFALLLASLSNQPQTTLPVINKCLFKFHNSLLLSKSSVKPILALLPTLLSSSHSKIARAAANIIGAASLVSLEINEEIASDSQTVKRLISLLESSDRNVVFSACNAVLDLSITTFAQQQLLSFSALHRLM
;
A
#
# COMPACT_ATOMS: atom_id res chain seq x y z
N MET A 1 19.89 40.55 -49.20
CA MET A 1 20.22 39.41 -50.08
C MET A 1 20.50 38.18 -49.23
N LYS A 2 19.88 37.05 -49.59
CA LYS A 2 19.90 35.74 -48.90
C LYS A 2 21.31 35.17 -48.73
N LYS A 3 21.58 34.47 -47.62
CA LYS A 3 22.30 33.18 -47.64
C LYS A 3 21.75 32.20 -46.59
N HIS A 4 21.45 31.01 -47.09
CA HIS A 4 21.01 29.81 -46.39
C HIS A 4 22.14 29.20 -45.56
N ALA A 5 21.79 28.54 -44.46
CA ALA A 5 22.46 27.32 -44.01
C ALA A 5 21.45 26.42 -43.30
N VAL A 6 21.30 25.21 -43.82
CA VAL A 6 20.42 24.13 -43.34
C VAL A 6 21.30 22.97 -42.86
N ALA A 7 20.79 22.27 -41.83
CA ALA A 7 21.12 20.92 -41.35
C ALA A 7 22.30 20.74 -40.35
N PRO A 8 22.26 19.74 -39.42
CA PRO A 8 21.49 18.50 -39.52
C PRO A 8 20.57 18.11 -38.34
N PHE A 9 19.62 17.25 -38.71
CA PHE A 9 18.64 16.56 -37.87
C PHE A 9 19.30 15.75 -36.75
N ALA A 10 19.08 16.18 -35.51
CA ALA A 10 19.29 15.32 -34.35
C ALA A 10 18.15 14.29 -34.27
N LYS A 11 18.50 13.00 -34.39
CA LYS A 11 17.57 11.87 -34.21
C LYS A 11 16.97 11.92 -32.80
N LYS A 12 15.71 12.38 -32.71
CA LYS A 12 14.91 12.33 -31.47
C LYS A 12 14.70 10.86 -31.12
N LYS A 13 15.50 10.33 -30.18
CA LYS A 13 15.22 9.07 -29.50
C LYS A 13 13.80 9.16 -28.95
N ARG A 14 12.89 8.40 -29.57
CA ARG A 14 11.49 8.28 -29.19
C ARG A 14 11.45 7.65 -27.81
N LYS A 15 11.53 8.49 -26.76
CA LYS A 15 11.22 8.12 -25.39
C LYS A 15 9.79 7.62 -25.46
N ARG A 16 9.59 6.30 -25.36
CA ARG A 16 8.27 5.70 -25.20
C ARG A 16 7.71 6.26 -23.90
N SER A 17 7.09 7.43 -23.97
CA SER A 17 6.14 7.86 -22.96
C SER A 17 4.98 6.90 -23.12
N CYS A 18 5.02 5.81 -22.36
CA CYS A 18 3.82 5.08 -22.04
C CYS A 18 2.95 6.10 -21.28
N SER A 19 2.09 6.76 -22.03
CA SER A 19 0.97 7.54 -21.52
C SER A 19 0.05 6.55 -20.82
N ILE A 20 0.39 6.20 -19.58
CA ILE A 20 -0.50 5.48 -18.69
C ILE A 20 -1.58 6.49 -18.33
N SER A 21 -2.64 6.45 -19.14
CA SER A 21 -3.84 7.25 -18.99
C SER A 21 -4.46 7.07 -17.60
N GLN A 22 -5.19 8.11 -17.23
CA GLN A 22 -5.91 8.33 -15.99
C GLN A 22 -6.82 7.15 -15.63
N PHE A 23 -6.96 6.90 -14.33
CA PHE A 23 -7.67 5.77 -13.70
C PHE A 23 -7.20 4.38 -14.16
N SER A 24 -6.07 3.94 -13.59
CA SER A 24 -5.73 2.52 -13.59
C SER A 24 -6.79 1.78 -12.76
N ASP A 25 -7.59 0.93 -13.40
CA ASP A 25 -8.52 0.00 -12.74
C ASP A 25 -7.82 -0.68 -11.54
N LEU A 26 -8.48 -0.74 -10.38
CA LEU A 26 -7.92 -1.35 -9.17
C LEU A 26 -7.48 -2.79 -9.42
N LYS A 27 -8.17 -3.52 -10.32
CA LYS A 27 -7.75 -4.87 -10.72
C LYS A 27 -6.42 -4.86 -11.44
N THR A 28 -6.17 -3.88 -12.30
CA THR A 28 -4.87 -3.70 -12.98
C THR A 28 -3.77 -3.32 -11.98
N LEU A 29 -4.07 -2.43 -11.03
CA LEU A 29 -3.13 -2.08 -9.96
C LEU A 29 -2.81 -3.29 -9.08
N PHE A 30 -3.82 -4.10 -8.76
CA PHE A 30 -3.67 -5.32 -7.99
C PHE A 30 -2.80 -6.33 -8.72
N ALA A 31 -3.12 -6.63 -9.98
CA ALA A 31 -2.35 -7.54 -10.81
C ALA A 31 -0.89 -7.10 -10.93
N LEU A 32 -0.65 -5.79 -11.13
CA LEU A 32 0.70 -5.24 -11.21
C LEU A 32 1.43 -5.33 -9.87
N LEU A 33 0.75 -5.07 -8.76
CA LEU A 33 1.32 -5.19 -7.41
C LEU A 33 1.68 -6.66 -7.11
N LEU A 34 0.77 -7.59 -7.36
CA LEU A 34 0.99 -9.03 -7.17
C LEU A 34 2.15 -9.55 -8.04
N ALA A 35 2.19 -9.18 -9.33
CA ALA A 35 3.29 -9.53 -10.20
C ALA A 35 4.63 -8.91 -9.74
N SER A 36 4.60 -7.68 -9.22
CA SER A 36 5.81 -7.01 -8.71
C SER A 36 6.34 -7.64 -7.43
N LEU A 37 5.46 -8.11 -6.54
CA LEU A 37 5.80 -8.81 -5.31
C LEU A 37 6.32 -10.23 -5.56
N SER A 38 5.86 -10.87 -6.63
CA SER A 38 6.29 -12.22 -7.04
C SER A 38 7.67 -12.23 -7.71
N ASN A 39 8.15 -11.06 -8.17
CA ASN A 39 9.46 -10.88 -8.80
C ASN A 39 10.49 -10.35 -7.81
N GLN A 40 11.78 -10.30 -8.21
CA GLN A 40 12.85 -9.78 -7.36
C GLN A 40 12.58 -8.32 -6.90
N PRO A 41 12.37 -8.08 -5.59
CA PRO A 41 11.85 -6.82 -5.07
C PRO A 41 12.71 -5.59 -5.41
N GLN A 42 14.02 -5.77 -5.55
CA GLN A 42 14.95 -4.66 -5.74
C GLN A 42 14.73 -3.90 -7.06
N THR A 43 14.27 -4.60 -8.10
CA THR A 43 13.98 -4.00 -9.41
C THR A 43 12.57 -3.42 -9.49
N THR A 44 11.64 -3.96 -8.70
CA THR A 44 10.21 -3.64 -8.76
C THR A 44 9.75 -2.68 -7.66
N LEU A 45 10.61 -2.34 -6.69
CA LEU A 45 10.30 -1.46 -5.56
C LEU A 45 9.65 -0.11 -5.95
N PRO A 46 10.08 0.60 -7.01
CA PRO A 46 9.41 1.84 -7.43
C PRO A 46 7.97 1.60 -7.91
N VAL A 47 7.73 0.46 -8.57
CA VAL A 47 6.41 0.07 -9.07
C VAL A 47 5.50 -0.28 -7.90
N ILE A 48 6.00 -1.08 -6.95
CA ILE A 48 5.27 -1.45 -5.72
C ILE A 48 4.81 -0.18 -4.99
N ASN A 49 5.73 0.74 -4.69
CA ASN A 49 5.39 1.97 -3.97
C ASN A 49 4.37 2.82 -4.74
N LYS A 50 4.49 2.90 -6.07
CA LYS A 50 3.53 3.62 -6.92
C LYS A 50 2.14 2.97 -6.88
N CYS A 51 2.07 1.64 -6.91
CA CYS A 51 0.81 0.91 -6.79
C CYS A 51 0.18 1.16 -5.42
N LEU A 52 0.92 1.00 -4.33
CA LEU A 52 0.42 1.21 -2.96
C LEU A 52 -0.07 2.64 -2.74
N PHE A 53 0.66 3.65 -3.23
CA PHE A 53 0.23 5.04 -3.16
C PHE A 53 -1.09 5.27 -3.91
N LYS A 54 -1.23 4.70 -5.10
CA LYS A 54 -2.49 4.79 -5.86
C LYS A 54 -3.64 4.10 -5.14
N PHE A 55 -3.41 2.91 -4.59
CA PHE A 55 -4.41 2.18 -3.81
C PHE A 55 -4.90 2.97 -2.62
N HIS A 56 -3.97 3.51 -1.82
CA HIS A 56 -4.30 4.33 -0.66
C HIS A 56 -5.12 5.57 -1.04
N ASN A 57 -4.78 6.24 -2.14
CA ASN A 57 -5.56 7.40 -2.60
C ASN A 57 -6.95 7.00 -3.14
N SER A 58 -7.06 5.89 -3.86
CA SER A 58 -8.36 5.38 -4.32
C SER A 58 -9.27 5.02 -3.14
N LEU A 59 -8.69 4.44 -2.08
CA LEU A 59 -9.36 4.16 -0.83
C LEU A 59 -9.99 5.42 -0.21
N LEU A 60 -9.19 6.48 -0.07
CA LEU A 60 -9.64 7.74 0.52
C LEU A 60 -10.66 8.49 -0.35
N LEU A 61 -10.51 8.46 -1.68
CA LEU A 61 -11.32 9.28 -2.59
C LEU A 61 -12.61 8.60 -3.05
N SER A 62 -12.60 7.29 -3.29
CA SER A 62 -13.71 6.62 -3.97
C SER A 62 -14.38 5.49 -3.20
N LYS A 63 -13.87 5.13 -2.00
CA LYS A 63 -14.38 3.99 -1.20
C LYS A 63 -14.64 2.72 -2.04
N SER A 64 -13.81 2.52 -3.07
CA SER A 64 -13.98 1.46 -4.06
C SER A 64 -13.57 0.10 -3.49
N SER A 65 -13.88 -1.00 -4.20
CA SER A 65 -13.64 -2.37 -3.73
C SER A 65 -12.18 -2.63 -3.35
N VAL A 66 -11.94 -2.67 -2.05
CA VAL A 66 -10.63 -2.91 -1.40
C VAL A 66 -10.26 -4.38 -1.32
N LYS A 67 -11.24 -5.28 -1.53
CA LYS A 67 -11.09 -6.71 -1.24
C LYS A 67 -9.83 -7.34 -1.85
N PRO A 68 -9.43 -7.04 -3.10
CA PRO A 68 -8.22 -7.64 -3.66
C PRO A 68 -6.95 -7.31 -2.87
N ILE A 69 -6.79 -6.08 -2.38
CA ILE A 69 -5.55 -5.71 -1.69
C ILE A 69 -5.46 -6.31 -0.29
N LEU A 70 -6.60 -6.65 0.33
CA LEU A 70 -6.63 -7.27 1.65
C LEU A 70 -5.83 -8.58 1.69
N ALA A 71 -5.94 -9.38 0.62
CA ALA A 71 -5.19 -10.64 0.47
C ALA A 71 -3.66 -10.47 0.43
N LEU A 72 -3.15 -9.27 0.19
CA LEU A 72 -1.71 -8.98 0.14
C LEU A 72 -1.19 -8.36 1.44
N LEU A 73 -2.06 -7.97 2.37
CA LEU A 73 -1.67 -7.27 3.58
C LEU A 73 -0.64 -8.02 4.43
N PRO A 74 -0.75 -9.34 4.69
CA PRO A 74 0.26 -10.06 5.46
C PRO A 74 1.65 -9.97 4.83
N THR A 75 1.72 -10.12 3.50
CA THR A 75 2.98 -10.06 2.73
C THR A 75 3.56 -8.65 2.74
N LEU A 76 2.73 -7.63 2.56
CA LEU A 76 3.15 -6.23 2.52
C LEU A 76 3.63 -5.74 3.89
N LEU A 77 2.93 -6.11 4.97
CA LEU A 77 3.34 -5.80 6.35
C LEU A 77 4.65 -6.48 6.73
N SER A 78 4.91 -7.68 6.19
CA SER A 78 6.14 -8.44 6.45
C SER A 78 7.35 -7.98 5.63
N SER A 79 7.20 -6.93 4.80
CA SER A 79 8.28 -6.45 3.95
C SER A 79 9.44 -5.88 4.77
N SER A 80 10.67 -6.25 4.41
CA SER A 80 11.89 -5.64 4.98
C SER A 80 12.08 -4.18 4.58
N HIS A 81 11.32 -3.69 3.59
CA HIS A 81 11.34 -2.30 3.17
C HIS A 81 10.34 -1.48 3.98
N SER A 82 10.83 -0.61 4.86
CA SER A 82 9.98 0.20 5.75
C SER A 82 8.91 1.00 5.02
N LYS A 83 9.20 1.49 3.80
CA LYS A 83 8.22 2.19 2.95
C LYS A 83 7.02 1.32 2.56
N ILE A 84 7.24 0.03 2.29
CA ILE A 84 6.16 -0.92 1.94
C ILE A 84 5.34 -1.23 3.18
N ALA A 85 5.98 -1.61 4.28
CA ALA A 85 5.30 -1.92 5.54
C ALA A 85 4.48 -0.73 6.05
N ARG A 86 5.04 0.49 5.99
CA ARG A 86 4.34 1.74 6.33
C ARG A 86 3.12 1.97 5.44
N ALA A 87 3.27 1.79 4.12
CA ALA A 87 2.16 1.96 3.18
C ALA A 87 1.05 0.93 3.42
N ALA A 88 1.40 -0.30 3.77
CA ALA A 88 0.45 -1.35 4.13
C ALA A 88 -0.33 -0.98 5.39
N ALA A 89 0.34 -0.50 6.44
CA ALA A 89 -0.33 -0.01 7.65
C ALA A 89 -1.29 1.14 7.34
N ASN A 90 -0.88 2.14 6.56
CA ASN A 90 -1.77 3.22 6.13
C ASN A 90 -2.99 2.71 5.34
N ILE A 91 -2.82 1.72 4.46
CA ILE A 91 -3.92 1.09 3.73
C ILE A 91 -4.88 0.39 4.69
N ILE A 92 -4.38 -0.30 5.72
CA ILE A 92 -5.23 -0.91 6.74
C ILE A 92 -6.05 0.13 7.48
N GLY A 93 -5.43 1.21 7.94
CA GLY A 93 -6.16 2.29 8.62
C GLY A 93 -7.26 2.87 7.73
N ALA A 94 -6.91 3.26 6.50
CA ALA A 94 -7.88 3.78 5.53
C ALA A 94 -9.00 2.78 5.20
N ALA A 95 -8.68 1.51 4.98
CA ALA A 95 -9.65 0.46 4.66
C ALA A 95 -10.58 0.14 5.84
N SER A 96 -10.06 0.18 7.06
CA SER A 96 -10.84 -0.03 8.29
C SER A 96 -11.96 0.99 8.46
N LEU A 97 -11.80 2.19 7.89
CA LEU A 97 -12.79 3.26 7.92
C LEU A 97 -13.75 3.26 6.71
N VAL A 98 -13.60 2.34 5.75
CA VAL A 98 -14.48 2.25 4.58
C VAL A 98 -15.86 1.70 4.96
N SER A 99 -15.89 0.60 5.72
CA SER A 99 -17.11 -0.01 6.27
C SER A 99 -16.78 -0.95 7.42
N LEU A 100 -17.78 -1.25 8.26
CA LEU A 100 -17.63 -2.22 9.34
C LEU A 100 -17.32 -3.64 8.81
N GLU A 101 -17.93 -4.04 7.67
CA GLU A 101 -17.63 -5.32 7.02
C GLU A 101 -16.15 -5.46 6.66
N ILE A 102 -15.56 -4.42 6.05
CA ILE A 102 -14.14 -4.44 5.69
C ILE A 102 -13.24 -4.40 6.93
N ASN A 103 -13.61 -3.64 7.95
CA ASN A 103 -12.89 -3.62 9.22
C ASN A 103 -12.83 -5.02 9.85
N GLU A 104 -13.96 -5.71 9.95
CA GLU A 104 -14.03 -7.06 10.49
C GLU A 104 -13.34 -8.09 9.59
N GLU A 105 -13.41 -7.93 8.27
CA GLU A 105 -12.66 -8.78 7.31
C GLU A 105 -11.14 -8.67 7.56
N ILE A 106 -10.61 -7.46 7.74
CA ILE A 106 -9.19 -7.24 8.10
C ILE A 106 -8.87 -7.87 9.46
N ALA A 107 -9.71 -7.63 10.47
CA ALA A 107 -9.49 -8.15 11.82
C ALA A 107 -9.57 -9.68 11.89
N SER A 108 -10.35 -10.31 11.01
CA SER A 108 -10.49 -11.76 10.93
C SER A 108 -9.23 -12.46 10.42
N ASP A 109 -8.40 -11.76 9.63
CA ASP A 109 -7.10 -12.27 9.20
C ASP A 109 -6.06 -12.10 10.33
N SER A 110 -5.92 -13.15 11.12
CA SER A 110 -4.95 -13.22 12.22
C SER A 110 -3.51 -12.92 11.79
N GLN A 111 -3.10 -13.25 10.56
CA GLN A 111 -1.75 -12.95 10.11
C GLN A 111 -1.58 -11.46 9.85
N THR A 112 -2.57 -10.81 9.22
CA THR A 112 -2.59 -9.35 9.06
C THR A 112 -2.49 -8.65 10.42
N VAL A 113 -3.31 -9.05 11.40
CA VAL A 113 -3.33 -8.41 12.72
C VAL A 113 -2.00 -8.62 13.46
N LYS A 114 -1.47 -9.85 13.52
CA LYS A 114 -0.16 -10.12 14.15
C LYS A 114 0.97 -9.31 13.54
N ARG A 115 1.01 -9.24 12.20
CA ARG A 115 2.05 -8.48 11.49
C ARG A 115 1.92 -6.99 11.74
N LEU A 116 0.70 -6.46 11.74
CA LEU A 116 0.46 -5.05 12.09
C LEU A 116 0.97 -4.72 13.50
N ILE A 117 0.63 -5.58 14.48
CA ILE A 117 1.08 -5.42 15.88
C ILE A 117 2.60 -5.50 15.98
N SER A 118 3.26 -6.38 15.23
CA SER A 118 4.73 -6.47 15.23
C SER A 118 5.43 -5.21 14.70
N LEU A 119 4.75 -4.39 13.89
CA LEU A 119 5.31 -3.12 13.40
C LEU A 119 5.44 -2.05 14.49
N LEU A 120 4.74 -2.22 15.62
CA LEU A 120 4.87 -1.32 16.78
C LEU A 120 6.28 -1.35 17.39
N GLU A 121 7.02 -2.45 17.18
CA GLU A 121 8.40 -2.63 17.66
C GLU A 121 9.45 -2.26 16.60
N SER A 122 9.04 -1.67 15.48
CA SER A 122 9.97 -1.25 14.43
C SER A 122 10.92 -0.15 14.91
N SER A 123 12.18 -0.21 14.46
CA SER A 123 13.14 0.88 14.68
C SER A 123 12.84 2.14 13.84
N ASP A 124 12.01 2.03 12.79
CA ASP A 124 11.58 3.16 11.96
C ASP A 124 10.33 3.80 12.57
N ARG A 125 10.50 5.00 13.15
CA ARG A 125 9.42 5.76 13.78
C ARG A 125 8.24 6.03 12.86
N ASN A 126 8.45 6.16 11.55
CA ASN A 126 7.33 6.37 10.61
C ASN A 126 6.49 5.10 10.44
N VAL A 127 7.13 3.92 10.52
CA VAL A 127 6.42 2.64 10.50
C VAL A 127 5.59 2.49 11.77
N VAL A 128 6.20 2.77 12.94
CA VAL A 128 5.51 2.71 14.24
C VAL A 128 4.31 3.66 14.24
N PHE A 129 4.49 4.92 13.81
CA PHE A 129 3.41 5.90 13.76
C PHE A 129 2.24 5.44 12.86
N SER A 130 2.54 4.94 11.65
CA SER A 130 1.51 4.39 10.77
C SER A 130 0.83 3.15 11.36
N ALA A 131 1.58 2.29 12.06
CA ALA A 131 1.02 1.11 12.73
C ALA A 131 0.09 1.50 13.89
N CYS A 132 0.46 2.49 14.71
CA CYS A 132 -0.42 3.01 15.77
C CYS A 132 -1.72 3.58 15.20
N ASN A 133 -1.65 4.39 14.13
CA ASN A 133 -2.85 4.91 13.48
C ASN A 133 -3.74 3.79 12.93
N ALA A 134 -3.13 2.80 12.28
CA ALA A 134 -3.86 1.66 11.76
C ALA A 134 -4.51 0.81 12.86
N VAL A 135 -3.85 0.63 14.02
CA VAL A 135 -4.44 -0.06 15.18
C VAL A 135 -5.61 0.75 15.75
N LEU A 136 -5.47 2.07 15.85
CA LEU A 136 -6.55 2.96 16.29
C LEU A 136 -7.75 2.88 15.34
N ASP A 137 -7.52 3.03 14.04
CA ASP A 137 -8.57 2.96 13.00
C ASP A 137 -9.21 1.57 12.93
N LEU A 138 -8.45 0.50 13.15
CA LEU A 138 -8.97 -0.86 13.17
C LEU A 138 -9.84 -1.09 14.42
N SER A 139 -9.55 -0.44 15.55
CA SER A 139 -10.25 -0.62 16.83
C SER A 139 -11.68 -0.03 16.89
N ILE A 140 -12.26 0.42 15.77
CA ILE A 140 -13.61 0.98 15.73
C ILE A 140 -14.72 -0.06 16.01
N THR A 141 -14.47 -1.37 15.80
CA THR A 141 -15.42 -2.44 16.11
C THR A 141 -14.99 -3.24 17.33
N THR A 142 -15.96 -3.78 18.08
CA THR A 142 -15.69 -4.65 19.21
C THR A 142 -15.01 -5.95 18.80
N PHE A 143 -15.35 -6.50 17.62
CA PHE A 143 -14.69 -7.67 17.06
C PHE A 143 -13.20 -7.40 16.83
N ALA A 144 -12.86 -6.29 16.16
CA ALA A 144 -11.47 -5.92 15.92
C ALA A 144 -10.70 -5.62 17.21
N GLN A 145 -11.33 -4.97 18.20
CA GLN A 145 -10.74 -4.79 19.53
C GLN A 145 -10.37 -6.13 20.17
N GLN A 146 -11.28 -7.12 20.14
CA GLN A 146 -11.00 -8.47 20.67
C GLN A 146 -9.83 -9.15 19.94
N GLN A 147 -9.74 -9.01 18.62
CA GLN A 147 -8.63 -9.55 17.84
C GLN A 147 -7.30 -8.86 18.17
N LEU A 148 -7.30 -7.54 18.34
CA LEU A 148 -6.10 -6.81 18.77
C LEU A 148 -5.64 -7.25 20.17
N LEU A 149 -6.58 -7.44 21.10
CA LEU A 149 -6.29 -7.90 22.46
C LEU A 149 -5.78 -9.34 22.49
N SER A 150 -6.34 -10.24 21.66
CA SER A 150 -5.91 -11.64 21.60
C SER A 150 -4.46 -11.80 21.15
N PHE A 151 -3.91 -10.81 20.42
CA PHE A 151 -2.52 -10.76 19.99
C PHE A 151 -1.66 -9.77 20.81
N SER A 152 -2.10 -9.42 22.01
CA SER A 152 -1.35 -8.60 22.96
C SER A 152 -0.99 -7.20 22.46
N ALA A 153 -1.84 -6.58 21.63
CA ALA A 153 -1.61 -5.23 21.10
C ALA A 153 -1.37 -4.20 22.22
N LEU A 154 -2.11 -4.27 23.32
CA LEU A 154 -1.94 -3.36 24.46
C LEU A 154 -0.53 -3.43 25.06
N HIS A 155 0.03 -4.62 25.20
CA HIS A 155 1.39 -4.76 25.74
C HIS A 155 2.43 -4.09 24.83
N ARG A 156 2.23 -4.12 23.50
CA ARG A 156 3.18 -3.52 22.55
C ARG A 156 2.97 -2.02 22.33
N LEU A 157 1.86 -1.46 22.80
CA LEU A 157 1.57 -0.03 22.75
C LEU A 157 2.07 0.74 23.98
N MET A 158 2.28 0.04 25.10
CA MET A 158 2.72 0.60 26.39
C MET A 158 4.21 0.39 26.60
#